data_AF-A0A9D5D7B5-F1
#
_entry.id   AF-A0A9D5D7B5-F1
#
_cell.length_a   1.000
_cell.length_b   1.000
_cell.length_c   1.000
_cell.angle_alpha   90.00
_cell.angle_beta   90.00
_cell.angle_gamma   90.00
#
_symmetry.space_group_name_H-M   'P 1'
#
loop_
_entity.id
_entity.type
_entity.pdbx_description
1 polymer ?
#
loop_
_entity_poly.entity_id
_entity_poly.type
_entity_poly.pdbx_seq_one_letter_code
_entity_poly.pdbx_strand_id
1 'polypeptide(L)'
;MQMKSKEKVGRRYSSRSVLPVVLAAGMLLLFLFILVSFFFAPEAGASFCPSIGCLRWKLGHPFFGAGDPSVELVRELRKAFVGDQDGHGGPVVVDQTSVDAAAESLDGLIAEMATTTSDYNQHMDVKTFVHKAKAMLLKMEHNVKKARLQGLIYRQLASIGIPKSMHCLTLLLADEYTLNSLARSSLPLPEYSSRLTNDSYIHIALLTNNVLAAAVVVSSTLASSTSRENLVFHIVTDKKTYTAMHSWFSLNPILPAIIEVKGLHHFDWPAHVNALVMETVEEIHRSSLAHHQLARVNEEYGRLETLNPNAFSLMNYLRIHLPELFPKLKRVIFLDDDVVVQRDLTDLLNFELNGNVNGAVSAGVIDDEGYQQCPGKEYGDYLNFSNPIISSPLLGLESQKCAWLGGMNVFDLQAWRRSNITQTYRHWLRLNRESGFHLWRMGAQPPSLIAFDGKVQLIDSSWHLSGLGRRIPEPQLLESAAVIHFSGPRKPWLEIAIPELLVFWKAHVNHSNEFIRTCKVME
;
A
#
# COMPACT_ATOMS: atom_id res chain seq x y z
N MET A 1 81.40 54.17 -38.39
CA MET A 1 80.90 55.55 -38.55
C MET A 1 80.15 55.92 -37.28
N GLN A 2 80.71 56.83 -36.48
CA GLN A 2 80.03 57.44 -35.33
C GLN A 2 78.90 58.36 -35.82
N MET A 3 77.81 58.48 -35.07
CA MET A 3 77.52 59.72 -34.32
C MET A 3 76.33 59.58 -33.36
N LYS A 4 76.52 60.24 -32.21
CA LYS A 4 75.73 60.33 -30.97
C LYS A 4 74.44 61.14 -31.11
N SER A 5 73.52 60.97 -30.15
CA SER A 5 72.75 62.03 -29.44
C SER A 5 71.54 61.37 -28.73
N LYS A 6 71.08 61.68 -27.52
CA LYS A 6 71.37 62.63 -26.42
C LYS A 6 70.59 62.12 -25.20
N GLU A 7 71.10 62.37 -23.99
CA GLU A 7 70.40 62.12 -22.72
C GLU A 7 69.15 63.01 -22.56
N LYS A 8 68.12 62.45 -21.89
CA LYS A 8 67.08 63.21 -21.17
C LYS A 8 67.02 62.75 -19.72
N VAL A 9 67.14 63.73 -18.83
CA VAL A 9 67.10 63.61 -17.37
C VAL A 9 65.73 63.14 -16.89
N GLY A 10 65.68 62.03 -16.13
CA GLY A 10 64.48 61.51 -15.49
C GLY A 10 64.56 61.61 -13.96
N ARG A 11 63.61 62.32 -13.35
CA ARG A 11 63.39 62.37 -11.89
C ARG A 11 63.13 60.97 -11.34
N ARG A 12 63.93 60.52 -10.37
CA ARG A 12 63.71 59.30 -9.58
C ARG A 12 62.49 59.48 -8.66
N TYR A 13 61.41 58.76 -8.91
CA TYR A 13 60.38 58.48 -7.89
C TYR A 13 60.83 57.25 -7.08
N SER A 14 60.81 57.40 -5.74
CA SER A 14 61.15 56.33 -4.79
C SER A 14 60.15 55.17 -4.93
N SER A 15 60.64 53.98 -5.30
CA SER A 15 59.84 52.78 -5.54
C SER A 15 59.29 52.12 -4.27
N ARG A 16 59.47 52.73 -3.09
CA ARG A 16 59.05 52.15 -1.79
C ARG A 16 57.61 52.45 -1.37
N SER A 17 56.89 53.33 -2.07
CA SER A 17 55.48 53.66 -1.76
C SER A 17 54.47 53.30 -2.86
N VAL A 18 54.94 52.86 -4.03
CA VAL A 18 54.07 52.54 -5.19
C VAL A 18 53.48 51.13 -5.08
N LEU A 19 54.26 50.17 -4.58
CA LEU A 19 53.83 48.77 -4.47
C LEU A 19 52.61 48.55 -3.54
N PRO A 20 52.55 49.13 -2.31
CA PRO A 20 51.38 48.95 -1.45
C PRO A 20 50.12 49.66 -1.98
N VAL A 21 50.27 50.79 -2.70
CA VAL A 21 49.14 51.51 -3.31
C VAL A 21 48.55 50.73 -4.49
N VAL A 22 49.40 50.11 -5.31
CA VAL A 22 48.96 49.25 -6.42
C VAL A 22 48.29 47.97 -5.90
N LEU A 23 48.81 47.37 -4.82
CA LEU A 23 48.18 46.21 -4.18
C LEU A 23 46.84 46.55 -3.52
N ALA A 24 46.74 47.69 -2.85
CA ALA A 24 45.48 48.16 -2.25
C ALA A 24 44.44 48.48 -3.33
N ALA A 25 44.84 49.16 -4.43
CA ALA A 25 43.95 49.43 -5.56
C ALA A 25 43.51 48.13 -6.26
N GLY A 26 44.40 47.15 -6.40
CA GLY A 26 44.09 45.84 -6.94
C GLY A 26 43.09 45.07 -6.08
N MET A 27 43.24 45.09 -4.76
CA MET A 27 42.28 44.47 -3.84
C MET A 27 40.93 45.20 -3.84
N LEU A 28 40.91 46.52 -3.94
CA LEU A 28 39.68 47.31 -3.96
C LEU A 28 38.91 47.10 -5.28
N LEU A 29 39.61 46.95 -6.40
CA LEU A 29 39.03 46.57 -7.70
C LEU A 29 38.48 45.15 -7.69
N LEU A 30 39.18 44.20 -7.07
CA LEU A 30 38.69 42.83 -6.87
C LEU A 30 37.45 42.80 -5.97
N PHE A 31 37.44 43.60 -4.90
CA PHE A 31 36.30 43.69 -4.00
C PHE A 31 35.09 44.32 -4.70
N LEU A 32 35.30 45.40 -5.48
CA LEU A 32 34.26 46.00 -6.33
C LEU A 32 33.76 45.04 -7.41
N PHE A 33 34.66 44.27 -8.04
CA PHE A 33 34.28 43.27 -9.02
C PHE A 33 33.43 42.16 -8.39
N ILE A 34 33.82 41.66 -7.20
CA ILE A 34 33.04 40.66 -6.47
C ILE A 34 31.70 41.25 -6.02
N LEU A 35 31.65 42.50 -5.53
CA LEU A 35 30.41 43.17 -5.12
C LEU A 35 29.47 43.36 -6.32
N VAL A 36 30.00 43.74 -7.49
CA VAL A 36 29.24 43.83 -8.73
C VAL A 36 28.79 42.44 -9.18
N SER A 37 29.65 41.43 -9.20
CA SER A 37 29.25 40.07 -9.56
C SER A 37 28.22 39.48 -8.59
N PHE A 38 28.25 39.81 -7.30
CA PHE A 38 27.30 39.30 -6.31
C PHE A 38 25.96 40.05 -6.31
N PHE A 39 25.95 41.35 -6.64
CA PHE A 39 24.71 42.12 -6.84
C PHE A 39 24.10 41.95 -8.25
N PHE A 40 24.89 41.49 -9.22
CA PHE A 40 24.47 41.30 -10.62
C PHE A 40 24.42 39.83 -11.08
N ALA A 41 24.62 38.85 -10.20
CA ALA A 41 24.26 37.44 -10.44
C ALA A 41 23.56 36.89 -9.19
N PRO A 42 22.27 36.55 -9.27
CA PRO A 42 21.80 35.48 -10.15
C PRO A 42 20.56 35.84 -10.98
N GLU A 43 20.60 35.54 -12.27
CA GLU A 43 19.68 34.63 -12.95
C GLU A 43 20.07 34.61 -14.44
N ALA A 44 20.70 33.50 -14.83
CA ALA A 44 20.88 33.15 -16.23
C ALA A 44 19.49 32.80 -16.78
N GLY A 45 18.77 33.80 -17.27
CA GLY A 45 17.46 33.63 -17.87
C GLY A 45 16.75 34.97 -18.05
N ALA A 46 16.81 35.51 -19.27
CA ALA A 46 15.99 36.60 -19.80
C ALA A 46 16.39 38.08 -19.51
N SER A 47 16.29 38.86 -20.59
CA SER A 47 16.05 40.31 -20.70
C SER A 47 17.25 41.26 -20.84
N PHE A 48 17.65 41.51 -22.10
CA PHE A 48 18.09 42.84 -22.53
C PHE A 48 16.88 43.78 -22.45
N CYS A 49 16.88 44.71 -21.50
CA CYS A 49 15.80 45.68 -21.29
C CYS A 49 16.31 47.08 -21.68
N PRO A 50 15.89 47.67 -22.82
CA PRO A 50 16.49 48.91 -23.32
C PRO A 50 15.77 50.20 -22.86
N SER A 51 14.80 50.15 -21.94
CA SER A 51 14.04 51.34 -21.53
C SER A 51 14.28 51.78 -20.08
N ILE A 52 14.18 53.10 -19.87
CA ILE A 52 14.38 53.83 -18.61
C ILE A 52 13.45 53.34 -17.46
N GLY A 53 12.42 52.55 -17.75
CA GLY A 53 11.50 52.01 -16.75
C GLY A 53 12.11 50.96 -15.82
N CYS A 54 13.14 50.23 -16.26
CA CYS A 54 13.70 49.11 -15.49
C CYS A 54 14.56 49.56 -14.29
N LEU A 55 15.16 50.76 -14.35
CA LEU A 55 15.90 51.35 -13.23
C LEU A 55 15.01 51.69 -12.02
N ARG A 56 13.71 51.84 -12.23
CA ARG A 56 12.75 52.20 -11.17
C ARG A 56 12.36 51.00 -10.29
N TRP A 57 12.60 49.77 -10.75
CA TRP A 57 12.26 48.55 -10.02
C TRP A 57 13.34 48.15 -9.00
N LYS A 58 14.62 48.48 -9.26
CA LYS A 58 15.74 48.20 -8.34
C LYS A 58 16.00 49.29 -7.29
N LEU A 59 15.54 50.52 -7.51
CA LEU A 59 15.66 51.64 -6.56
C LEU A 59 14.28 51.97 -6.00
N GLY A 60 13.83 51.19 -5.02
CA GLY A 60 12.59 51.46 -4.29
C GLY A 60 12.68 52.81 -3.56
N HIS A 61 12.01 53.83 -4.09
CA HIS A 61 11.66 55.04 -3.36
C HIS A 61 10.24 55.51 -3.73
N PRO A 62 9.36 55.74 -2.74
CA PRO A 62 7.97 56.16 -2.98
C PRO A 62 7.90 57.69 -2.97
N PHE A 63 7.95 58.33 -4.15
CA PHE A 63 7.74 59.79 -4.24
C PHE A 63 6.74 60.24 -5.32
N PHE A 64 6.15 59.31 -6.06
CA PHE A 64 4.99 59.59 -6.90
C PHE A 64 4.02 58.43 -6.73
N GLY A 65 2.78 58.72 -6.30
CA GLY A 65 1.71 57.75 -6.02
C GLY A 65 1.21 56.99 -7.24
N ALA A 66 2.09 56.22 -7.87
CA ALA A 66 1.72 55.13 -8.75
C ALA A 66 1.69 53.86 -7.89
N GLY A 67 0.53 53.21 -7.82
CA GLY A 67 0.39 51.92 -7.12
C GLY A 67 1.40 50.90 -7.64
N ASP A 68 1.78 49.96 -6.79
CA ASP A 68 2.71 48.90 -7.15
C ASP A 68 2.15 48.11 -8.36
N PRO A 69 2.81 48.15 -9.53
CA PRO A 69 2.32 47.49 -10.73
C PRO A 69 2.16 45.96 -10.56
N SER A 70 2.84 45.35 -9.58
CA SER A 70 2.65 43.95 -9.23
C SER A 70 1.28 43.68 -8.60
N VAL A 71 0.78 44.59 -7.77
CA VAL A 71 -0.53 44.48 -7.10
C VAL A 71 -1.67 44.67 -8.11
N GLU A 72 -1.48 45.55 -9.09
CA GLU A 72 -2.45 45.74 -10.18
C GLU A 72 -2.53 44.49 -11.07
N LEU A 73 -1.37 43.93 -11.46
CA LEU A 73 -1.32 42.72 -12.27
C LEU A 73 -1.97 41.52 -11.56
N VAL A 74 -1.70 41.33 -10.27
CA VAL A 74 -2.32 40.26 -9.46
C VAL A 74 -3.84 40.44 -9.37
N ARG A 75 -4.34 41.68 -9.27
CA ARG A 75 -5.77 41.97 -9.26
C ARG A 75 -6.43 41.65 -10.59
N GLU A 76 -5.81 42.03 -11.70
CA GLU A 76 -6.30 41.74 -13.05
C GLU A 76 -6.27 40.23 -13.37
N LEU A 77 -5.21 39.52 -12.96
CA LEU A 77 -5.16 38.06 -13.06
C LEU A 77 -6.26 37.39 -12.25
N ARG A 78 -6.53 37.86 -11.02
CA ARG A 78 -7.59 37.31 -10.16
C ARG A 78 -8.99 37.54 -10.79
N LYS A 79 -9.27 38.75 -11.28
CA LYS A 79 -10.53 39.06 -11.98
C LYS A 79 -10.74 38.15 -13.19
N ALA A 80 -9.70 37.96 -14.01
CA ALA A 80 -9.76 37.09 -15.18
C ALA A 80 -9.89 35.60 -14.83
N PHE A 81 -9.32 35.13 -13.70
CA PHE A 81 -9.42 33.73 -13.28
C PHE A 81 -10.77 33.35 -12.67
N VAL A 82 -11.33 34.22 -11.83
CA VAL A 82 -12.52 33.94 -10.99
C VAL A 82 -13.81 34.50 -11.60
N GLY A 83 -13.71 35.50 -12.49
CA GLY A 83 -14.85 36.28 -12.96
C GLY A 83 -15.15 37.46 -12.02
N ASP A 84 -15.79 38.50 -12.56
CA ASP A 84 -16.12 39.72 -11.80
C ASP A 84 -17.36 39.51 -10.93
N GLN A 85 -17.43 40.15 -9.75
CA GLN A 85 -18.64 40.09 -8.90
C GLN A 85 -19.84 40.86 -9.49
N ASP A 86 -19.60 41.71 -10.49
CA ASP A 86 -20.59 42.63 -11.10
C ASP A 86 -21.20 42.14 -12.44
N GLY A 87 -21.11 40.85 -12.76
CA GLY A 87 -22.00 40.22 -13.75
C GLY A 87 -21.72 40.45 -15.25
N HIS A 88 -20.61 41.08 -15.64
CA HIS A 88 -20.28 41.32 -17.06
C HIS A 88 -19.12 40.49 -17.66
N GLY A 89 -18.66 39.45 -16.98
CA GLY A 89 -17.73 38.48 -17.56
C GLY A 89 -17.69 37.17 -16.77
N GLY A 90 -18.25 36.09 -17.34
CA GLY A 90 -18.21 34.77 -16.73
C GLY A 90 -16.78 34.21 -16.61
N PRO A 91 -16.54 33.21 -15.74
CA PRO A 91 -15.23 32.57 -15.61
C PRO A 91 -14.75 32.08 -16.98
N VAL A 92 -13.45 32.24 -17.27
CA VAL A 92 -12.87 31.77 -18.53
C VAL A 92 -13.13 30.27 -18.69
N VAL A 93 -14.00 29.92 -19.63
CA VAL A 93 -14.30 28.53 -20.00
C VAL A 93 -13.20 28.06 -20.95
N VAL A 94 -12.60 26.92 -20.64
CA VAL A 94 -11.51 26.31 -21.41
C VAL A 94 -12.06 25.02 -21.99
N ASP A 95 -11.94 24.84 -23.31
CA ASP A 95 -12.39 23.62 -23.99
C ASP A 95 -11.34 22.49 -23.88
N GLN A 96 -11.74 21.24 -24.14
CA GLN A 96 -10.81 20.11 -24.04
C GLN A 96 -9.64 20.21 -25.04
N THR A 97 -9.88 20.79 -26.23
CA THR A 97 -8.86 20.97 -27.27
C THR A 97 -7.73 21.91 -26.85
N SER A 98 -8.06 22.98 -26.12
CA SER A 98 -7.08 23.92 -25.56
C SER A 98 -6.35 23.33 -24.36
N VAL A 99 -7.01 22.48 -23.55
CA VAL A 99 -6.35 21.70 -22.50
C VAL A 99 -5.32 20.75 -23.11
N ASP A 100 -5.66 20.01 -24.16
CA ASP A 100 -4.74 19.06 -24.79
C ASP A 100 -3.53 19.76 -25.44
N ALA A 101 -3.78 20.92 -26.06
CA ALA A 101 -2.75 21.76 -26.71
C ALA A 101 -1.95 22.66 -25.74
N ALA A 102 -2.31 22.72 -24.46
CA ALA A 102 -1.63 23.59 -23.50
C ALA A 102 -0.17 23.17 -23.25
N ALA A 103 0.65 24.14 -22.84
CA ALA A 103 2.04 23.94 -22.43
C ALA A 103 2.16 22.86 -21.33
N GLU A 104 3.27 22.13 -21.32
CA GLU A 104 3.55 21.09 -20.31
C GLU A 104 4.13 21.68 -19.00
N SER A 105 4.60 22.93 -19.02
CA SER A 105 5.23 23.61 -17.88
C SER A 105 5.01 25.12 -17.92
N LEU A 106 5.19 25.76 -16.76
CA LEU A 106 5.12 27.22 -16.64
C LEU A 106 6.16 27.92 -17.53
N ASP A 107 7.38 27.39 -17.61
CA ASP A 107 8.43 27.92 -18.49
C ASP A 107 8.03 27.82 -19.96
N GLY A 108 7.38 26.72 -20.35
CA GLY A 108 6.83 26.53 -21.69
C GLY A 108 5.75 27.56 -22.00
N LEU A 109 4.84 27.80 -21.05
CA LEU A 109 3.81 28.83 -21.18
C LEU A 109 4.43 30.23 -21.32
N ILE A 110 5.42 30.56 -20.50
CA ILE A 110 6.12 31.86 -20.56
C ILE A 110 6.83 32.02 -21.92
N ALA A 111 7.47 30.96 -22.44
CA ALA A 111 8.12 30.98 -23.75
C ALA A 111 7.11 31.17 -24.89
N GLU A 112 5.96 30.49 -24.86
CA GLU A 112 4.88 30.69 -25.84
C GLU A 112 4.31 32.11 -25.82
N MET A 113 4.17 32.68 -24.62
CA MET A 113 3.67 34.03 -24.48
C MET A 113 4.69 35.05 -24.98
N ALA A 114 5.98 34.82 -24.71
CA ALA A 114 7.08 35.66 -25.17
C ALA A 114 7.20 35.70 -26.71
N THR A 115 6.99 34.57 -27.40
CA THR A 115 7.00 34.52 -28.87
C THR A 115 5.78 35.23 -29.48
N THR A 116 4.61 35.13 -28.84
CA THR A 116 3.38 35.80 -29.28
C THR A 116 3.47 37.33 -29.12
N THR A 117 4.24 37.83 -28.15
CA THR A 117 4.48 39.27 -27.91
C THR A 117 5.58 39.90 -28.77
N SER A 118 6.22 39.15 -29.67
CA SER A 118 7.29 39.69 -30.53
C SER A 118 6.81 40.70 -31.59
N ASP A 119 5.49 40.87 -31.73
CA ASP A 119 4.88 41.91 -32.55
C ASP A 119 4.85 43.24 -31.76
N TYR A 120 5.61 44.22 -32.23
CA TYR A 120 6.23 45.32 -31.45
C TYR A 120 5.28 46.31 -30.72
N ASN A 121 3.97 46.07 -30.66
CA ASN A 121 2.98 46.98 -30.07
C ASN A 121 1.84 46.32 -29.27
N GLN A 122 1.84 45.01 -29.01
CA GLN A 122 0.81 44.37 -28.17
C GLN A 122 1.29 44.16 -26.72
N HIS A 123 0.58 44.78 -25.78
CA HIS A 123 0.69 44.44 -24.35
C HIS A 123 0.23 42.98 -24.17
N MET A 124 0.85 42.23 -23.24
CA MET A 124 0.39 40.86 -22.94
C MET A 124 -1.11 40.86 -22.65
N ASP A 125 -1.87 40.15 -23.48
CA ASP A 125 -3.29 39.94 -23.21
C ASP A 125 -3.44 39.04 -21.98
N VAL A 126 -3.71 39.68 -20.83
CA VAL A 126 -3.93 39.03 -19.53
C VAL A 126 -5.01 37.96 -19.66
N LYS A 127 -6.03 38.16 -20.51
CA LYS A 127 -7.09 37.19 -20.73
C LYS A 127 -6.59 35.93 -21.46
N THR A 128 -5.76 36.10 -22.48
CA THR A 128 -5.10 34.99 -23.18
C THR A 128 -4.11 34.25 -22.26
N PHE A 129 -3.31 34.98 -21.48
CA PHE A 129 -2.41 34.39 -20.49
C PHE A 129 -3.19 33.54 -19.48
N VAL A 130 -4.27 34.08 -18.91
CA VAL A 130 -5.12 33.37 -17.95
C VAL A 130 -5.81 32.16 -18.56
N HIS A 131 -6.30 32.27 -19.81
CA HIS A 131 -6.89 31.15 -20.53
C HIS A 131 -5.88 30.01 -20.72
N LYS A 132 -4.69 30.32 -21.23
CA LYS A 132 -3.62 29.33 -21.42
C LYS A 132 -3.09 28.76 -20.10
N ALA A 133 -2.93 29.59 -19.06
CA ALA A 133 -2.53 29.15 -17.73
C ALA A 133 -3.55 28.20 -17.11
N LYS A 134 -4.85 28.51 -17.23
CA LYS A 134 -5.94 27.64 -16.77
C LYS A 134 -5.98 26.32 -17.56
N ALA A 135 -5.77 26.36 -18.87
CA ALA A 135 -5.66 25.17 -19.71
C ALA A 135 -4.48 24.27 -19.30
N MET A 136 -3.31 24.88 -19.05
CA MET A 136 -2.13 24.17 -18.52
C MET A 136 -2.41 23.53 -17.16
N LEU A 137 -3.05 24.25 -16.22
CA LEU A 137 -3.38 23.70 -14.90
C LEU A 137 -4.35 22.50 -15.01
N LEU A 138 -5.38 22.59 -15.86
CA LEU A 138 -6.30 21.47 -16.11
C LEU A 138 -5.57 20.27 -16.76
N LYS A 139 -4.65 20.53 -17.69
CA LYS A 139 -3.80 19.49 -18.30
C LYS A 139 -2.90 18.82 -17.27
N MET A 140 -2.25 19.60 -16.42
CA MET A 140 -1.41 19.09 -15.33
C MET A 140 -2.22 18.28 -14.33
N GLU A 141 -3.42 18.73 -13.95
CA GLU A 141 -4.33 17.97 -13.08
C GLU A 141 -4.74 16.63 -13.73
N HIS A 142 -5.08 16.65 -15.02
CA HIS A 142 -5.37 15.44 -15.79
C HIS A 142 -4.17 14.48 -15.82
N ASN A 143 -2.97 14.98 -16.10
CA ASN A 143 -1.73 14.21 -16.12
C ASN A 143 -1.42 13.61 -14.74
N VAL A 144 -1.60 14.36 -13.65
CA VAL A 144 -1.44 13.86 -12.28
C VAL A 144 -2.46 12.75 -11.98
N LYS A 145 -3.74 12.92 -12.34
CA LYS A 145 -4.78 11.88 -12.18
C LYS A 145 -4.43 10.62 -12.97
N LYS A 146 -4.00 10.76 -14.23
CA LYS A 146 -3.58 9.66 -15.10
C LYS A 146 -2.35 8.93 -14.54
N ALA A 147 -1.32 9.66 -14.12
CA ALA A 147 -0.12 9.09 -13.51
C ALA A 147 -0.43 8.36 -12.19
N ARG A 148 -1.30 8.92 -11.35
CA ARG A 148 -1.79 8.26 -10.13
C ARG A 148 -2.51 6.96 -10.46
N LEU A 149 -3.42 6.97 -11.44
CA LEU A 149 -4.13 5.78 -11.89
C LEU A 149 -3.16 4.70 -12.43
N GLN A 150 -2.20 5.08 -13.28
CA GLN A 150 -1.17 4.17 -13.78
C GLN A 150 -0.34 3.58 -12.63
N GLY A 151 0.10 4.40 -11.68
CA GLY A 151 0.85 3.95 -10.50
C GLY A 151 0.06 2.97 -9.64
N LEU A 152 -1.25 3.18 -9.48
CA LEU A 152 -2.14 2.24 -8.79
C LEU A 152 -2.25 0.90 -9.54
N ILE A 153 -2.40 0.93 -10.88
CA ILE A 153 -2.46 -0.29 -11.71
C ILE A 153 -1.16 -1.08 -11.59
N TYR A 154 0.01 -0.44 -11.73
CA TYR A 154 1.29 -1.12 -11.63
C TYR A 154 1.54 -1.72 -10.25
N ARG A 155 1.20 -0.99 -9.19
CA ARG A 155 1.26 -1.52 -7.82
C ARG A 155 0.39 -2.76 -7.66
N GLN A 156 -0.79 -2.75 -8.27
CA GLN A 156 -1.72 -3.85 -8.16
C GLN A 156 -1.23 -5.09 -8.95
N LEU A 157 -0.69 -4.90 -10.15
CA LEU A 157 -0.04 -5.98 -10.91
C LEU A 157 1.15 -6.57 -10.14
N ALA A 158 1.98 -5.72 -9.54
CA ALA A 158 3.08 -6.17 -8.69
C ALA A 158 2.59 -6.95 -7.46
N SER A 159 1.39 -6.64 -6.93
CA SER A 159 0.80 -7.37 -5.79
C SER A 159 0.32 -8.79 -6.10
N ILE A 160 0.06 -9.09 -7.39
CA ILE A 160 -0.33 -10.44 -7.85
C ILE A 160 0.90 -11.25 -8.28
N GLY A 161 2.00 -10.58 -8.63
CA GLY A 161 3.23 -11.23 -9.08
C GLY A 161 3.86 -12.10 -8.00
N ILE A 162 4.42 -13.23 -8.41
CA ILE A 162 5.28 -14.06 -7.55
C ILE A 162 6.73 -13.60 -7.78
N PRO A 163 7.44 -13.09 -6.75
CA PRO A 163 8.84 -12.71 -6.87
C PRO A 163 9.70 -13.88 -7.34
N LYS A 164 10.72 -13.61 -8.16
CA LYS A 164 11.66 -14.65 -8.66
C LYS A 164 12.33 -15.41 -7.52
N SER A 165 12.66 -14.72 -6.43
CA SER A 165 13.24 -15.30 -5.22
C SER A 165 12.30 -16.30 -4.54
N MET A 166 11.00 -16.00 -4.46
CA MET A 166 9.98 -16.92 -3.93
C MET A 166 9.75 -18.13 -4.82
N HIS A 167 9.78 -17.91 -6.15
CA HIS A 167 9.67 -19.00 -7.10
C HIS A 167 10.88 -19.94 -7.01
N CYS A 168 12.10 -19.39 -6.96
CA CYS A 168 13.33 -20.14 -6.70
C CYS A 168 13.22 -20.97 -5.42
N LEU A 169 12.82 -20.36 -4.30
CA LEU A 169 12.71 -21.02 -3.01
C LEU A 169 11.77 -22.23 -3.09
N THR A 170 10.60 -22.04 -3.69
CA THR A 170 9.59 -23.09 -3.84
C THR A 170 10.10 -24.24 -4.71
N LEU A 171 10.78 -23.95 -5.83
CA LEU A 171 11.32 -24.97 -6.72
C LEU A 171 12.44 -25.77 -6.07
N LEU A 172 13.39 -25.11 -5.40
CA LEU A 172 14.48 -25.81 -4.70
C LEU A 172 13.96 -26.72 -3.60
N LEU A 173 13.01 -26.26 -2.79
CA LEU A 173 12.41 -27.09 -1.73
C LEU A 173 11.59 -28.27 -2.29
N ALA A 174 10.94 -28.08 -3.44
CA ALA A 174 10.26 -29.17 -4.13
C ALA A 174 11.25 -30.20 -4.68
N ASP A 175 12.42 -29.77 -5.17
CA ASP A 175 13.50 -30.66 -5.60
C ASP A 175 14.07 -31.45 -4.41
N GLU A 176 14.35 -30.78 -3.29
CA GLU A 176 14.76 -31.42 -2.03
C GLU A 176 13.76 -32.49 -1.57
N TYR A 177 12.45 -32.25 -1.72
CA TYR A 177 11.44 -33.26 -1.38
C TYR A 177 11.66 -34.58 -2.14
N THR A 178 12.13 -34.50 -3.38
CA THR A 178 12.33 -35.69 -4.24
C THR A 178 13.66 -36.40 -3.94
N LEU A 179 14.73 -35.64 -3.68
CA LEU A 179 16.09 -36.18 -3.57
C LEU A 179 16.51 -36.48 -2.12
N ASN A 180 16.02 -35.71 -1.16
CA ASN A 180 16.46 -35.75 0.24
C ASN A 180 15.44 -36.49 1.11
N SER A 181 15.87 -37.55 1.79
CA SER A 181 15.01 -38.29 2.73
C SER A 181 14.65 -37.46 3.95
N LEU A 182 15.54 -36.55 4.40
CA LEU A 182 15.30 -35.67 5.53
C LEU A 182 14.21 -34.64 5.23
N ALA A 183 14.03 -34.23 3.97
CA ALA A 183 12.94 -33.34 3.54
C ALA A 183 11.55 -34.01 3.57
N ARG A 184 11.52 -35.35 3.68
CA ARG A 184 10.31 -36.18 3.79
C ARG A 184 10.10 -36.74 5.20
N SER A 185 10.82 -36.23 6.20
CA SER A 185 10.64 -36.65 7.59
C SER A 185 9.23 -36.29 8.06
N SER A 186 8.62 -37.16 8.87
CA SER A 186 7.24 -36.95 9.31
C SER A 186 7.07 -35.65 10.11
N LEU A 187 6.06 -34.87 9.73
CA LEU A 187 5.66 -33.63 10.41
C LEU A 187 4.24 -33.77 11.00
N PRO A 188 4.08 -33.86 12.33
CA PRO A 188 5.14 -33.93 13.33
C PRO A 188 5.76 -35.34 13.42
N LEU A 189 6.81 -35.50 14.24
CA LEU A 189 7.32 -36.82 14.59
C LEU A 189 6.19 -37.69 15.21
N PRO A 190 6.20 -39.03 15.00
CA PRO A 190 5.13 -39.92 15.46
C PRO A 190 4.80 -39.81 16.97
N GLU A 191 5.79 -39.48 17.79
CA GLU A 191 5.63 -39.27 19.24
C GLU A 191 4.71 -38.09 19.61
N TYR A 192 4.57 -37.12 18.71
CA TYR A 192 3.72 -35.94 18.92
C TYR A 192 2.35 -36.06 18.26
N SER A 193 2.05 -37.16 17.54
CA SER A 193 0.79 -37.31 16.80
C SER A 193 -0.46 -37.23 17.69
N SER A 194 -0.38 -37.67 18.94
CA SER A 194 -1.49 -37.57 19.90
C SER A 194 -1.81 -36.13 20.34
N ARG A 195 -0.83 -35.22 20.22
CA ARG A 195 -0.97 -33.82 20.61
C ARG A 195 -1.72 -32.99 19.56
N LEU A 196 -1.79 -33.47 18.32
CA LEU A 196 -2.48 -32.79 17.21
C LEU A 196 -3.99 -32.62 17.42
N THR A 197 -4.59 -33.37 18.34
CA THR A 197 -6.03 -33.31 18.63
C THR A 197 -6.33 -33.09 20.11
N ASN A 198 -5.31 -32.76 20.91
CA ASN A 198 -5.47 -32.60 22.34
C ASN A 198 -5.77 -31.15 22.70
N ASP A 199 -7.00 -30.87 23.13
CA ASP A 199 -7.48 -29.53 23.48
C ASP A 199 -6.68 -28.82 24.60
N SER A 200 -5.77 -29.50 25.31
CA SER A 200 -4.85 -28.85 26.25
C SER A 200 -3.73 -28.05 25.59
N TYR A 201 -3.54 -28.20 24.26
CA TYR A 201 -2.54 -27.49 23.48
C TYR A 201 -3.14 -26.27 22.78
N ILE A 202 -2.28 -25.31 22.43
CA ILE A 202 -2.66 -24.11 21.71
C ILE A 202 -2.59 -24.42 20.21
N HIS A 203 -3.76 -24.70 19.64
CA HIS A 203 -3.89 -25.02 18.22
C HIS A 203 -3.98 -23.76 17.37
N ILE A 204 -3.01 -23.59 16.47
CA ILE A 204 -2.91 -22.47 15.54
C ILE A 204 -3.10 -22.99 14.13
N ALA A 205 -4.14 -22.50 13.46
CA ALA A 205 -4.45 -22.86 12.08
C ALA A 205 -3.93 -21.78 11.12
N LEU A 206 -3.19 -22.21 10.09
CA LEU A 206 -2.67 -21.37 9.03
C LEU A 206 -2.97 -22.01 7.67
N LEU A 207 -3.70 -21.29 6.81
CA LEU A 207 -4.01 -21.74 5.45
C LEU A 207 -3.25 -20.89 4.45
N THR A 208 -2.22 -21.44 3.80
CA THR A 208 -1.37 -20.67 2.88
C THR A 208 -0.66 -21.54 1.86
N ASN A 209 -0.35 -20.93 0.71
CA ASN A 209 0.52 -21.47 -0.32
C ASN A 209 1.85 -20.69 -0.44
N ASN A 210 2.21 -19.91 0.58
CA ASN A 210 3.46 -19.17 0.66
C ASN A 210 4.35 -19.71 1.79
N VAL A 211 5.44 -20.38 1.41
CA VAL A 211 6.37 -21.04 2.35
C VAL A 211 7.06 -20.03 3.27
N LEU A 212 7.54 -18.89 2.74
CA LEU A 212 8.21 -17.86 3.53
C LEU A 212 7.24 -17.25 4.54
N ALA A 213 6.02 -16.95 4.11
CA ALA A 213 5.00 -16.37 4.96
C ALA A 213 4.63 -17.31 6.11
N ALA A 214 4.45 -18.60 5.83
CA ALA A 214 4.24 -19.61 6.88
C ALA A 214 5.40 -19.66 7.88
N ALA A 215 6.64 -19.63 7.39
CA ALA A 215 7.82 -19.63 8.25
C ALA A 215 7.86 -18.41 9.20
N VAL A 216 7.50 -17.22 8.71
CA VAL A 216 7.47 -15.99 9.50
C VAL A 216 6.36 -16.03 10.56
N VAL A 217 5.16 -16.51 10.21
CA VAL A 217 4.07 -16.65 11.20
C VAL A 217 4.47 -17.61 12.31
N VAL A 218 5.02 -18.78 11.98
CA VAL A 218 5.47 -19.76 12.98
C VAL A 218 6.62 -19.19 13.84
N SER A 219 7.62 -18.57 13.19
CA SER A 219 8.78 -18.00 13.90
C SER A 219 8.38 -16.86 14.84
N SER A 220 7.54 -15.93 14.38
CA SER A 220 7.09 -14.80 15.20
C SER A 220 6.21 -15.24 16.36
N THR A 221 5.29 -16.16 16.12
CA THR A 221 4.44 -16.73 17.18
C THR A 221 5.27 -17.43 18.24
N LEU A 222 6.24 -18.26 17.84
CA LEU A 222 7.10 -18.97 18.78
C LEU A 222 7.99 -18.02 19.58
N ALA A 223 8.56 -17.01 18.92
CA ALA A 223 9.43 -16.03 19.57
C ALA A 223 8.69 -15.26 20.67
N SER A 224 7.42 -14.93 20.41
CA SER A 224 6.57 -14.10 21.26
C SER A 224 5.79 -14.89 22.33
N SER A 225 5.70 -16.22 22.24
CA SER A 225 4.94 -17.04 23.19
C SER A 225 5.76 -17.42 24.43
N THR A 226 5.08 -17.43 25.59
CA THR A 226 5.64 -17.91 26.86
C THR A 226 5.62 -19.44 26.97
N SER A 227 4.58 -20.09 26.44
CA SER A 227 4.33 -21.54 26.54
C SER A 227 4.66 -22.26 25.23
N ARG A 228 5.93 -22.18 24.82
CA ARG A 228 6.39 -22.58 23.48
C ARG A 228 6.14 -24.06 23.16
N GLU A 229 6.28 -24.94 24.14
CA GLU A 229 6.07 -26.38 24.04
C GLU A 229 4.59 -26.80 23.88
N ASN A 230 3.67 -25.89 24.15
CA ASN A 230 2.23 -26.13 24.02
C ASN A 230 1.68 -25.68 22.66
N LEU A 231 2.50 -25.09 21.78
CA LEU A 231 2.08 -24.63 20.47
C LEU A 231 2.01 -25.78 19.46
N VAL A 232 0.85 -25.92 18.81
CA VAL A 232 0.62 -26.84 17.70
C VAL A 232 0.18 -26.05 16.47
N PHE A 233 1.03 -26.00 15.46
CA PHE A 233 0.72 -25.35 14.17
C PHE A 233 0.15 -26.38 13.19
N HIS A 234 -1.04 -26.08 12.68
CA HIS A 234 -1.67 -26.80 11.59
C HIS A 234 -1.59 -25.97 10.32
N ILE A 235 -0.60 -26.31 9.47
CA ILE A 235 -0.34 -25.62 8.22
C ILE A 235 -1.02 -26.39 7.10
N VAL A 236 -2.05 -25.79 6.53
CA VAL A 236 -2.80 -26.35 5.41
C VAL A 236 -2.42 -25.62 4.13
N THR A 237 -2.07 -26.38 3.10
CA THR A 237 -1.64 -25.84 1.82
C THR A 237 -2.26 -26.58 0.63
N ASP A 238 -2.14 -26.02 -0.57
CA ASP A 238 -2.62 -26.67 -1.78
C ASP A 238 -1.71 -27.84 -2.21
N LYS A 239 -2.18 -28.64 -3.16
CA LYS A 239 -1.40 -29.79 -3.66
C LYS A 239 -0.08 -29.39 -4.33
N LYS A 240 0.00 -28.20 -4.92
CA LYS A 240 1.17 -27.74 -5.69
C LYS A 240 2.28 -27.28 -4.76
N THR A 241 1.94 -26.59 -3.68
CA THR A 241 2.91 -26.06 -2.71
C THR A 241 3.28 -27.06 -1.61
N TYR A 242 2.49 -28.13 -1.42
CA TYR A 242 2.71 -29.11 -0.36
C TYR A 242 4.16 -29.61 -0.23
N THR A 243 4.79 -30.04 -1.32
CA THR A 243 6.15 -30.60 -1.27
C THR A 243 7.16 -29.57 -0.76
N ALA A 244 7.11 -28.35 -1.28
CA ALA A 244 7.98 -27.27 -0.83
C ALA A 244 7.73 -26.87 0.64
N MET A 245 6.46 -26.75 1.02
CA MET A 245 6.06 -26.43 2.41
C MET A 245 6.54 -27.50 3.39
N HIS A 246 6.33 -28.77 3.06
CA HIS A 246 6.76 -29.90 3.88
C HIS A 246 8.28 -29.96 4.00
N SER A 247 9.00 -29.85 2.89
CA SER A 247 10.48 -29.80 2.89
C SER A 247 11.02 -28.69 3.77
N TRP A 248 10.43 -27.50 3.73
CA TRP A 248 10.87 -26.36 4.53
C TRP A 248 10.84 -26.70 6.03
N PHE A 249 9.69 -27.10 6.55
CA PHE A 249 9.53 -27.38 7.98
C PHE A 249 10.25 -28.66 8.43
N SER A 250 10.49 -29.60 7.50
CA SER A 250 11.25 -30.81 7.76
C SER A 250 12.76 -30.54 7.86
N LEU A 251 13.30 -29.66 7.00
CA LEU A 251 14.70 -29.27 6.98
C LEU A 251 15.03 -28.14 7.96
N ASN A 252 14.02 -27.38 8.40
CA ASN A 252 14.16 -26.26 9.32
C ASN A 252 13.23 -26.45 10.53
N PRO A 253 13.47 -27.45 11.38
CA PRO A 253 12.64 -27.69 12.54
C PRO A 253 12.68 -26.50 13.50
N ILE A 254 11.51 -26.04 13.93
CA ILE A 254 11.36 -24.90 14.84
C ILE A 254 10.91 -25.41 16.21
N LEU A 255 11.87 -25.91 17.00
CA LEU A 255 11.61 -26.45 18.33
C LEU A 255 11.39 -25.33 19.38
N PRO A 256 10.56 -25.55 20.42
CA PRO A 256 9.85 -26.79 20.76
C PRO A 256 8.43 -26.91 20.17
N ALA A 257 8.03 -26.07 19.22
CA ALA A 257 6.68 -26.14 18.64
C ALA A 257 6.45 -27.40 17.81
N ILE A 258 5.20 -27.86 17.82
CA ILE A 258 4.75 -29.00 17.02
C ILE A 258 4.17 -28.47 15.71
N ILE A 259 4.62 -29.01 14.59
CA ILE A 259 4.20 -28.55 13.26
C ILE A 259 3.62 -29.72 12.48
N GLU A 260 2.37 -29.58 12.04
CA GLU A 260 1.72 -30.44 11.07
C GLU A 260 1.61 -29.68 9.74
N VAL A 261 2.07 -30.29 8.66
CA VAL A 261 1.88 -29.77 7.30
C VAL A 261 1.00 -30.73 6.52
N LYS A 262 -0.16 -30.25 6.05
CA LYS A 262 -1.10 -31.03 5.25
C LYS A 262 -1.45 -30.33 3.95
N GLY A 263 -1.29 -31.05 2.85
CA GLY A 263 -1.88 -30.66 1.58
C GLY A 263 -3.38 -31.00 1.57
N LEU A 264 -4.20 -30.24 0.83
CA LEU A 264 -5.64 -30.57 0.70
C LEU A 264 -5.91 -32.00 0.21
N HIS A 265 -4.98 -32.59 -0.55
CA HIS A 265 -5.06 -33.95 -1.06
C HIS A 265 -4.70 -35.04 -0.02
N HIS A 266 -4.29 -34.65 1.19
CA HIS A 266 -4.00 -35.56 2.31
C HIS A 266 -5.15 -35.68 3.30
N PHE A 267 -6.26 -34.96 3.09
CA PHE A 267 -7.44 -35.10 3.93
C PHE A 267 -8.29 -36.27 3.47
N ASP A 268 -8.41 -37.28 4.33
CA ASP A 268 -9.27 -38.45 4.12
C ASP A 268 -10.72 -38.13 4.55
N TRP A 269 -11.33 -37.16 3.88
CA TRP A 269 -12.70 -36.74 4.21
C TRP A 269 -13.74 -37.81 3.86
N PRO A 270 -14.78 -37.98 4.70
CA PRO A 270 -15.98 -38.71 4.29
C PRO A 270 -16.58 -38.13 3.01
N ALA A 271 -17.23 -38.95 2.19
CA ALA A 271 -17.75 -38.56 0.88
C ALA A 271 -18.60 -37.27 0.90
N HIS A 272 -19.43 -37.08 1.94
CA HIS A 272 -20.26 -35.89 2.09
C HIS A 272 -19.45 -34.61 2.38
N VAL A 273 -18.39 -34.70 3.18
CA VAL A 273 -17.48 -33.57 3.47
C VAL A 273 -16.66 -33.24 2.24
N ASN A 274 -16.16 -34.25 1.53
CA ASN A 274 -15.43 -34.03 0.28
C ASN A 274 -16.32 -33.30 -0.75
N ALA A 275 -17.58 -33.70 -0.91
CA ALA A 275 -18.53 -33.02 -1.78
C ALA A 275 -18.75 -31.55 -1.34
N LEU A 276 -18.92 -31.31 -0.05
CA LEU A 276 -19.11 -29.96 0.54
C LEU A 276 -17.93 -29.02 0.22
N VAL A 277 -16.71 -29.48 0.47
CA VAL A 277 -15.49 -28.71 0.22
C VAL A 277 -15.31 -28.50 -1.28
N MET A 278 -15.41 -29.56 -2.09
CA MET A 278 -15.21 -29.48 -3.54
C MET A 278 -16.24 -28.58 -4.23
N GLU A 279 -17.52 -28.61 -3.83
CA GLU A 279 -18.52 -27.69 -4.37
C GLU A 279 -18.15 -26.22 -4.09
N THR A 280 -17.48 -25.95 -2.96
CA THR A 280 -16.95 -24.60 -2.65
C THR A 280 -15.77 -24.26 -3.54
N VAL A 281 -14.81 -25.18 -3.73
CA VAL A 281 -13.66 -25.00 -4.64
C VAL A 281 -14.15 -24.71 -6.07
N GLU A 282 -15.12 -25.48 -6.55
CA GLU A 282 -15.73 -25.28 -7.86
C GLU A 282 -16.44 -23.94 -7.97
N GLU A 283 -17.20 -23.54 -6.95
CA GLU A 283 -17.90 -22.25 -6.94
C GLU A 283 -16.91 -21.07 -7.02
N ILE A 284 -15.76 -21.16 -6.33
CA ILE A 284 -14.70 -20.15 -6.42
C ILE A 284 -14.10 -20.10 -7.82
N HIS A 285 -13.82 -21.27 -8.42
CA HIS A 285 -13.31 -21.34 -9.79
C HIS A 285 -14.30 -20.75 -10.80
N ARG A 286 -15.59 -21.11 -10.71
CA ARG A 286 -16.66 -20.56 -11.55
C ARG A 286 -16.79 -19.05 -11.36
N SER A 287 -16.75 -18.59 -10.13
CA SER A 287 -16.84 -17.16 -9.79
C SER A 287 -15.65 -16.38 -10.34
N SER A 288 -14.44 -16.91 -10.20
CA SER A 288 -13.21 -16.32 -10.77
C SER A 288 -13.31 -16.16 -12.28
N LEU A 289 -13.70 -17.23 -12.99
CA LEU A 289 -13.87 -17.21 -14.45
C LEU A 289 -14.93 -16.19 -14.89
N ALA A 290 -16.11 -16.22 -14.27
CA ALA A 290 -17.21 -15.30 -14.58
C ALA A 290 -16.82 -13.84 -14.32
N HIS A 291 -16.11 -13.57 -13.22
CA HIS A 291 -15.65 -12.24 -12.89
C HIS A 291 -14.64 -11.70 -13.92
N HIS A 292 -13.69 -12.54 -14.34
CA HIS A 292 -12.73 -12.17 -15.39
C HIS A 292 -13.42 -11.91 -16.75
N GLN A 293 -14.47 -12.66 -17.09
CA GLN A 293 -15.24 -12.41 -18.31
C GLN A 293 -15.95 -11.06 -18.27
N LEU A 294 -16.61 -10.73 -17.15
CA LEU A 294 -17.29 -9.43 -16.97
C LEU A 294 -16.31 -8.26 -17.00
N ALA A 295 -15.13 -8.41 -16.38
CA ALA A 295 -14.09 -7.39 -16.36
C ALA A 295 -13.52 -7.07 -17.75
N ARG A 296 -13.61 -8.00 -18.71
CA ARG A 296 -13.16 -7.78 -20.11
C ARG A 296 -14.16 -7.00 -20.95
N VAL A 297 -15.44 -7.02 -20.59
CA VAL A 297 -16.51 -6.38 -21.38
C VAL A 297 -16.67 -4.91 -21.02
N ASN A 298 -16.46 -4.53 -19.75
CA ASN A 298 -16.66 -3.15 -19.31
C ASN A 298 -15.32 -2.43 -19.11
N GLU A 299 -14.89 -1.60 -20.09
CA GLU A 299 -13.63 -0.84 -20.02
C GLU A 299 -13.57 0.19 -18.87
N GLU A 300 -14.72 0.71 -18.43
CA GLU A 300 -14.84 1.66 -17.30
C GLU A 300 -14.88 0.98 -15.91
N TYR A 301 -15.24 -0.30 -15.81
CA TYR A 301 -15.82 -0.84 -14.56
C TYR A 301 -14.85 -1.43 -13.53
N GLY A 302 -13.56 -1.61 -13.85
CA GLY A 302 -12.68 -2.22 -12.86
C GLY A 302 -11.29 -2.57 -13.35
N ARG A 303 -10.40 -1.59 -13.46
CA ARG A 303 -8.97 -1.86 -13.64
C ARG A 303 -8.19 -2.02 -12.32
N LEU A 304 -8.71 -1.51 -11.20
CA LEU A 304 -7.94 -1.45 -9.95
C LEU A 304 -8.34 -2.49 -8.92
N GLU A 305 -9.65 -2.72 -8.70
CA GLU A 305 -10.09 -3.64 -7.62
C GLU A 305 -10.31 -5.09 -8.11
N THR A 306 -10.52 -5.30 -9.41
CA THR A 306 -10.55 -6.64 -10.07
C THR A 306 -9.20 -7.37 -9.99
N LEU A 307 -8.16 -6.65 -9.57
CA LEU A 307 -6.81 -7.14 -9.43
C LEU A 307 -6.43 -7.38 -7.97
N ASN A 308 -7.35 -7.34 -6.99
CA ASN A 308 -7.04 -7.66 -5.60
C ASN A 308 -6.52 -9.11 -5.48
N PRO A 309 -5.23 -9.36 -5.18
CA PRO A 309 -4.67 -10.71 -5.18
C PRO A 309 -5.36 -11.63 -4.16
N ASN A 310 -5.83 -11.06 -3.04
CA ASN A 310 -6.52 -11.82 -2.00
C ASN A 310 -7.94 -12.24 -2.41
N ALA A 311 -8.53 -11.64 -3.46
CA ALA A 311 -9.89 -11.92 -3.91
C ALA A 311 -10.06 -13.29 -4.58
N PHE A 312 -8.96 -13.85 -5.10
CA PHE A 312 -8.95 -15.13 -5.84
C PHE A 312 -8.16 -16.24 -5.14
N SER A 313 -7.59 -15.97 -3.97
CA SER A 313 -6.85 -16.98 -3.20
C SER A 313 -7.78 -18.06 -2.69
N LEU A 314 -7.64 -19.29 -3.21
CA LEU A 314 -8.38 -20.45 -2.75
C LEU A 314 -8.22 -20.67 -1.23
N MET A 315 -7.01 -20.46 -0.70
CA MET A 315 -6.72 -20.61 0.74
C MET A 315 -7.61 -19.71 1.61
N ASN A 316 -7.91 -18.49 1.13
CA ASN A 316 -8.76 -17.56 1.87
C ASN A 316 -10.21 -18.02 1.96
N TYR A 317 -10.76 -18.64 0.92
CA TYR A 317 -12.12 -19.16 0.96
C TYR A 317 -12.22 -20.46 1.75
N LEU A 318 -11.15 -21.26 1.83
CA LEU A 318 -11.16 -22.51 2.59
C LEU A 318 -11.22 -22.32 4.10
N ARG A 319 -11.02 -21.09 4.60
CA ARG A 319 -11.26 -20.73 6.01
C ARG A 319 -12.67 -21.07 6.47
N ILE A 320 -13.66 -21.05 5.58
CA ILE A 320 -15.03 -21.41 5.94
C ILE A 320 -15.17 -22.90 6.31
N HIS A 321 -14.21 -23.74 5.90
CA HIS A 321 -14.17 -25.17 6.15
C HIS A 321 -13.25 -25.55 7.32
N LEU A 322 -12.90 -24.60 8.19
CA LEU A 322 -12.15 -24.92 9.43
C LEU A 322 -12.78 -26.05 10.26
N PRO A 323 -14.13 -26.14 10.42
CA PRO A 323 -14.75 -27.25 11.12
C PRO A 323 -14.48 -28.63 10.48
N GLU A 324 -14.45 -28.69 9.14
CA GLU A 324 -14.19 -29.88 8.32
C GLU A 324 -12.70 -30.22 8.22
N LEU A 325 -11.83 -29.22 8.24
CA LEU A 325 -10.37 -29.38 8.29
C LEU A 325 -9.91 -29.93 9.64
N PHE A 326 -10.55 -29.49 10.73
CA PHE A 326 -10.16 -29.83 12.10
C PHE A 326 -11.31 -30.46 12.90
N PRO A 327 -11.90 -31.59 12.45
CA PRO A 327 -13.14 -32.14 13.01
C PRO A 327 -13.06 -32.53 14.49
N LYS A 328 -11.84 -32.81 14.99
CA LYS A 328 -11.58 -33.24 16.37
C LYS A 328 -11.27 -32.09 17.32
N LEU A 329 -10.94 -30.90 16.81
CA LEU A 329 -10.61 -29.74 17.63
C LEU A 329 -11.87 -28.98 18.05
N LYS A 330 -11.85 -28.46 19.27
CA LYS A 330 -12.91 -27.60 19.79
C LYS A 330 -12.72 -26.14 19.42
N ARG A 331 -11.49 -25.66 19.46
CA ARG A 331 -11.14 -24.25 19.26
C ARG A 331 -9.80 -24.16 18.54
N VAL A 332 -9.64 -23.11 17.74
CA VAL A 332 -8.38 -22.78 17.08
C VAL A 332 -8.16 -21.28 17.05
N ILE A 333 -6.91 -20.86 17.15
CA ILE A 333 -6.48 -19.51 16.77
C ILE A 333 -6.14 -19.57 15.28
N PHE A 334 -6.84 -18.80 14.46
CA PHE A 334 -6.55 -18.67 13.05
C PHE A 334 -5.67 -17.45 12.82
N LEU A 335 -4.59 -17.61 12.02
CA LEU A 335 -3.70 -16.53 11.61
C LEU A 335 -3.60 -16.50 10.08
N ASP A 336 -3.65 -15.30 9.51
CA ASP A 336 -3.29 -15.09 8.11
C ASP A 336 -1.79 -15.25 7.88
N ASP A 337 -1.39 -15.48 6.62
CA ASP A 337 0.02 -15.62 6.27
C ASP A 337 0.78 -14.29 6.20
N ASP A 338 0.08 -13.18 6.10
CA ASP A 338 0.62 -11.82 6.09
C ASP A 338 0.59 -11.16 7.47
N VAL A 339 0.76 -11.93 8.55
CA VAL A 339 0.85 -11.40 9.93
C VAL A 339 2.21 -11.63 10.57
N VAL A 340 2.53 -10.80 11.57
CA VAL A 340 3.62 -11.01 12.51
C VAL A 340 3.05 -10.94 13.92
N VAL A 341 3.35 -11.95 14.73
CA VAL A 341 2.92 -12.02 16.13
C VAL A 341 3.99 -11.42 17.04
N GLN A 342 3.63 -10.37 17.78
CA GLN A 342 4.53 -9.61 18.66
C GLN A 342 4.34 -9.95 20.15
N ARG A 343 3.23 -10.60 20.53
CA ARG A 343 2.90 -10.95 21.92
C ARG A 343 2.30 -12.34 22.03
N ASP A 344 2.31 -12.89 23.24
CA ASP A 344 1.74 -14.20 23.52
C ASP A 344 0.22 -14.22 23.24
N LEU A 345 -0.24 -15.24 22.53
CA LEU A 345 -1.63 -15.43 22.16
C LEU A 345 -2.36 -16.40 23.10
N THR A 346 -1.71 -16.91 24.13
CA THR A 346 -2.28 -17.90 25.06
C THR A 346 -3.61 -17.44 25.67
N ASP A 347 -3.71 -16.18 26.06
CA ASP A 347 -4.93 -15.63 26.68
C ASP A 347 -6.14 -15.62 25.73
N LEU A 348 -5.91 -15.54 24.42
CA LEU A 348 -6.99 -15.60 23.41
C LEU A 348 -7.68 -16.97 23.40
N LEU A 349 -6.98 -18.05 23.73
CA LEU A 349 -7.59 -19.38 23.77
C LEU A 349 -8.62 -19.49 24.89
N ASN A 350 -8.36 -18.82 26.02
CA ASN A 350 -9.24 -18.82 27.19
C ASN A 350 -10.31 -17.72 27.14
N PHE A 351 -10.27 -16.86 26.13
CA PHE A 351 -11.22 -15.79 25.96
C PHE A 351 -12.66 -16.34 25.85
N GLU A 352 -13.57 -15.73 26.61
CA GLU A 352 -14.97 -16.14 26.65
C GLU A 352 -15.72 -15.61 25.42
N LEU A 353 -16.15 -16.52 24.55
CA LEU A 353 -16.89 -16.18 23.34
C LEU A 353 -18.39 -15.96 23.59
N ASN A 354 -18.89 -16.16 24.81
CA ASN A 354 -20.32 -15.97 25.17
C ASN A 354 -21.31 -16.68 24.23
N GLY A 355 -20.95 -17.88 23.77
CA GLY A 355 -21.75 -18.66 22.81
C GLY A 355 -21.59 -18.26 21.34
N ASN A 356 -20.82 -17.20 21.04
CA ASN A 356 -20.44 -16.83 19.68
C ASN A 356 -19.42 -17.81 19.08
N VAL A 357 -19.31 -17.79 17.74
CA VAL A 357 -18.43 -18.68 17.00
C VAL A 357 -17.05 -18.07 16.79
N ASN A 358 -16.98 -16.77 16.55
CA ASN A 358 -15.74 -16.06 16.23
C ASN A 358 -15.43 -15.02 17.30
N GLY A 359 -14.20 -15.00 17.81
CA GLY A 359 -13.63 -13.89 18.55
C GLY A 359 -12.76 -13.04 17.63
N ALA A 360 -13.11 -11.76 17.47
CA ALA A 360 -12.42 -10.88 16.53
C ALA A 360 -12.43 -9.42 16.97
N VAL A 361 -11.43 -8.67 16.52
CA VAL A 361 -11.44 -7.20 16.59
C VAL A 361 -12.44 -6.68 15.57
N SER A 362 -13.46 -5.96 16.03
CA SER A 362 -14.49 -5.37 15.16
C SER A 362 -15.03 -4.04 15.67
N ALA A 363 -14.71 -3.62 16.89
CA ALA A 363 -15.28 -2.42 17.48
C ALA A 363 -14.47 -1.19 17.03
N GLY A 364 -15.17 -0.16 16.57
CA GLY A 364 -14.56 1.15 16.32
C GLY A 364 -14.30 1.92 17.61
N VAL A 365 -13.23 2.70 17.63
CA VAL A 365 -12.99 3.70 18.69
C VAL A 365 -13.91 4.89 18.40
N ILE A 366 -14.60 5.40 19.40
CA ILE A 366 -15.35 6.65 19.27
C ILE A 366 -14.34 7.78 19.47
N ASP A 367 -14.17 8.65 18.47
CA ASP A 367 -13.29 9.80 18.59
C ASP A 367 -13.90 10.92 19.46
N ASP A 368 -13.11 11.94 19.77
CA ASP A 368 -13.51 13.08 20.60
C ASP A 368 -14.70 13.87 20.00
N GLU A 369 -14.97 13.70 18.70
CA GLU A 369 -16.08 14.31 17.98
C GLU A 369 -17.34 13.41 17.92
N GLY A 370 -17.26 12.20 18.49
CA GLY A 370 -18.36 11.23 18.55
C GLY A 370 -18.50 10.34 17.32
N TYR A 371 -17.55 10.35 16.39
CA TYR A 371 -17.54 9.45 15.22
C TYR A 371 -16.92 8.10 15.56
N GLN A 372 -17.56 7.04 15.09
CA GLN A 372 -17.04 5.69 15.22
C GLN A 372 -15.96 5.43 14.16
N GLN A 373 -14.71 5.36 14.58
CA GLN A 373 -13.60 4.99 13.72
C GLN A 373 -13.36 3.48 13.78
N CYS A 374 -13.77 2.77 12.73
CA CYS A 374 -13.53 1.33 12.62
C CYS A 374 -12.03 1.02 12.54
N PRO A 375 -11.54 -0.05 13.22
CA PRO A 375 -10.15 -0.49 13.13
C PRO A 375 -9.80 -1.01 11.72
N GLY A 376 -10.82 -1.36 10.94
CA GLY A 376 -10.71 -1.76 9.54
C GLY A 376 -11.67 -0.97 8.65
N LYS A 377 -12.48 -1.72 7.92
CA LYS A 377 -13.48 -1.22 6.98
C LYS A 377 -14.88 -1.37 7.57
N GLU A 378 -15.84 -0.65 7.03
CA GLU A 378 -17.27 -0.83 7.34
C GLU A 378 -17.89 -1.90 6.44
N TYR A 379 -19.10 -2.37 6.78
CA TYR A 379 -19.85 -3.29 5.91
C TYR A 379 -20.10 -2.66 4.54
N GLY A 380 -20.36 -1.35 4.47
CA GLY A 380 -20.56 -0.60 3.22
C GLY A 380 -19.36 -0.58 2.28
N ASP A 381 -18.14 -0.77 2.82
CA ASP A 381 -16.92 -0.89 2.00
C ASP A 381 -16.80 -2.26 1.30
N TYR A 382 -17.56 -3.25 1.76
CA TYR A 382 -17.53 -4.63 1.27
C TYR A 382 -18.77 -4.99 0.49
N LEU A 383 -19.95 -4.54 0.93
CA LEU A 383 -21.26 -4.92 0.41
C LEU A 383 -21.92 -3.72 -0.29
N ASN A 384 -22.60 -3.99 -1.39
CA ASN A 384 -23.33 -2.96 -2.14
C ASN A 384 -24.71 -2.72 -1.53
N PHE A 385 -24.81 -1.79 -0.58
CA PHE A 385 -26.09 -1.42 0.06
C PHE A 385 -27.09 -0.73 -0.87
N SER A 386 -26.66 -0.26 -2.05
CA SER A 386 -27.59 0.20 -3.10
C SER A 386 -28.40 -0.94 -3.71
N ASN A 387 -27.96 -2.20 -3.54
CA ASN A 387 -28.70 -3.37 -3.98
C ASN A 387 -29.78 -3.76 -2.96
N PRO A 388 -31.07 -3.90 -3.35
CA PRO A 388 -32.17 -4.23 -2.45
C PRO A 388 -32.02 -5.55 -1.67
N ILE A 389 -31.23 -6.50 -2.18
CA ILE A 389 -30.96 -7.76 -1.48
C ILE A 389 -30.10 -7.51 -0.23
N ILE A 390 -29.10 -6.63 -0.33
CA ILE A 390 -28.18 -6.30 0.77
C ILE A 390 -28.85 -5.33 1.76
N SER A 391 -29.55 -4.31 1.29
CA SER A 391 -30.26 -3.34 2.14
C SER A 391 -31.61 -3.83 2.65
N SER A 392 -31.96 -5.10 2.39
CA SER A 392 -33.20 -5.68 2.87
C SER A 392 -33.27 -5.63 4.41
N PRO A 393 -34.35 -5.07 4.99
CA PRO A 393 -34.55 -5.08 6.44
C PRO A 393 -34.57 -6.49 7.05
N LEU A 394 -34.89 -7.51 6.25
CA LEU A 394 -34.86 -8.92 6.68
C LEU A 394 -33.43 -9.42 6.97
N LEU A 395 -32.43 -8.86 6.30
CA LEU A 395 -31.03 -9.21 6.53
C LEU A 395 -30.45 -8.47 7.74
N GLY A 396 -31.03 -7.32 8.11
CA GLY A 396 -30.67 -6.56 9.31
C GLY A 396 -29.25 -5.98 9.31
N LEU A 397 -28.63 -5.84 8.14
CA LEU A 397 -27.28 -5.28 8.03
C LEU A 397 -27.31 -3.76 7.93
N GLU A 398 -26.31 -3.14 8.53
CA GLU A 398 -26.10 -1.70 8.52
C GLU A 398 -24.81 -1.37 7.79
N SER A 399 -24.85 -0.36 6.91
CA SER A 399 -23.69 0.03 6.10
C SER A 399 -22.53 0.50 6.98
N GLN A 400 -22.83 1.29 8.01
CA GLN A 400 -21.88 1.90 8.94
C GLN A 400 -21.32 0.92 9.99
N LYS A 401 -21.80 -0.33 10.02
CA LYS A 401 -21.31 -1.32 10.98
C LYS A 401 -19.86 -1.65 10.67
N CYS A 402 -18.99 -1.60 11.68
CA CYS A 402 -17.60 -1.99 11.52
C CYS A 402 -17.49 -3.48 11.17
N ALA A 403 -16.72 -3.79 10.12
CA ALA A 403 -16.39 -5.16 9.76
C ALA A 403 -15.32 -5.72 10.70
N TRP A 404 -15.51 -6.97 11.12
CA TRP A 404 -14.49 -7.66 11.90
C TRP A 404 -13.26 -7.98 11.06
N LEU A 405 -12.09 -7.91 11.69
CA LEU A 405 -10.82 -8.18 11.05
C LEU A 405 -10.57 -9.69 10.95
N GLY A 406 -10.32 -10.18 9.74
CA GLY A 406 -10.19 -11.63 9.46
C GLY A 406 -8.77 -12.20 9.46
N GLY A 407 -7.79 -11.40 9.89
CA GLY A 407 -6.37 -11.77 9.87
C GLY A 407 -5.87 -12.49 11.13
N MET A 408 -6.56 -12.30 12.25
CA MET A 408 -6.38 -13.06 13.47
C MET A 408 -7.73 -13.23 14.14
N ASN A 409 -8.10 -14.48 14.42
CA ASN A 409 -9.40 -14.82 14.98
C ASN A 409 -9.29 -16.01 15.92
N VAL A 410 -10.19 -16.10 16.89
CA VAL A 410 -10.38 -17.30 17.72
C VAL A 410 -11.71 -17.94 17.33
N PHE A 411 -11.67 -19.16 16.80
CA PHE A 411 -12.88 -19.85 16.36
C PHE A 411 -13.25 -20.98 17.29
N ASP A 412 -14.48 -20.97 17.81
CA ASP A 412 -15.11 -22.12 18.44
C ASP A 412 -15.71 -23.04 17.38
N LEU A 413 -14.96 -24.09 17.04
CA LEU A 413 -15.36 -25.05 16.02
C LEU A 413 -16.56 -25.90 16.45
N GLN A 414 -16.81 -26.08 17.76
CA GLN A 414 -18.01 -26.79 18.20
C GLN A 414 -19.27 -25.94 18.02
N ALA A 415 -19.22 -24.67 18.38
CA ALA A 415 -20.30 -23.72 18.13
C ALA A 415 -20.53 -23.57 16.62
N TRP A 416 -19.45 -23.49 15.82
CA TRP A 416 -19.54 -23.42 14.36
C TRP A 416 -20.28 -24.61 13.77
N ARG A 417 -19.94 -25.85 14.15
CA ARG A 417 -20.60 -27.08 13.64
C ARG A 417 -22.11 -27.12 13.95
N ARG A 418 -22.55 -26.47 15.02
CA ARG A 418 -23.98 -26.39 15.41
C ARG A 418 -24.72 -25.23 14.75
N SER A 419 -24.01 -24.40 13.98
CA SER A 419 -24.55 -23.25 13.28
C SER A 419 -24.74 -23.52 11.79
N ASN A 420 -25.41 -22.59 11.09
CA ASN A 420 -25.55 -22.62 9.64
C ASN A 420 -24.48 -21.80 8.90
N ILE A 421 -23.41 -21.33 9.57
CA ILE A 421 -22.42 -20.39 9.00
C ILE A 421 -21.87 -20.87 7.65
N THR A 422 -21.38 -22.10 7.57
CA THR A 422 -20.77 -22.65 6.34
C THR A 422 -21.79 -22.75 5.21
N GLN A 423 -23.04 -23.11 5.52
CA GLN A 423 -24.12 -23.16 4.53
C GLN A 423 -24.51 -21.76 4.04
N THR A 424 -24.68 -20.79 4.96
CA THR A 424 -24.99 -19.40 4.65
C THR A 424 -23.91 -18.78 3.77
N TYR A 425 -22.64 -18.94 4.13
CA TYR A 425 -21.51 -18.43 3.36
C TYR A 425 -21.54 -18.92 1.90
N ARG A 426 -21.75 -20.22 1.70
CA ARG A 426 -21.76 -20.84 0.37
C ARG A 426 -22.96 -20.39 -0.45
N HIS A 427 -24.13 -20.26 0.18
CA HIS A 427 -25.32 -19.73 -0.47
C HIS A 427 -25.07 -18.32 -1.00
N TRP A 428 -24.53 -17.44 -0.15
CA TRP A 428 -24.21 -16.05 -0.53
C TRP A 428 -23.13 -15.96 -1.61
N LEU A 429 -22.11 -16.82 -1.56
CA LEU A 429 -21.08 -16.89 -2.61
C LEU A 429 -21.70 -17.18 -3.98
N ARG A 430 -22.59 -18.19 -4.06
CA ARG A 430 -23.32 -18.53 -5.28
C ARG A 430 -24.24 -17.39 -5.73
N LEU A 431 -25.02 -16.84 -4.81
CA LEU A 431 -25.97 -15.77 -5.12
C LEU A 431 -25.26 -14.54 -5.71
N ASN A 432 -24.09 -14.17 -5.18
CA ASN A 432 -23.33 -13.06 -5.73
C ASN A 432 -22.86 -13.33 -7.17
N ARG A 433 -22.35 -14.53 -7.48
CA ARG A 433 -22.01 -14.89 -8.87
C ARG A 433 -23.23 -14.85 -9.78
N GLU A 434 -24.36 -15.43 -9.37
CA GLU A 434 -25.60 -15.45 -10.14
C GLU A 434 -26.18 -14.05 -10.37
N SER A 435 -25.96 -13.13 -9.42
CA SER A 435 -26.28 -11.72 -9.57
C SER A 435 -25.31 -10.93 -10.45
N GLY A 436 -24.31 -11.56 -11.08
CA GLY A 436 -23.30 -10.83 -11.87
C GLY A 436 -22.35 -9.99 -11.02
N PHE A 437 -22.11 -10.38 -9.76
CA PHE A 437 -21.30 -9.65 -8.77
C PHE A 437 -21.85 -8.26 -8.40
N HIS A 438 -23.18 -8.09 -8.46
CA HIS A 438 -23.84 -6.84 -8.08
C HIS A 438 -24.02 -6.69 -6.56
N LEU A 439 -23.85 -7.74 -5.76
CA LEU A 439 -23.92 -7.67 -4.30
C LEU A 439 -22.59 -7.24 -3.69
N TRP A 440 -21.47 -7.77 -4.19
CA TRP A 440 -20.11 -7.32 -3.89
C TRP A 440 -19.13 -7.79 -4.97
N ARG A 441 -17.95 -7.17 -5.02
CA ARG A 441 -16.83 -7.63 -5.87
C ARG A 441 -16.15 -8.84 -5.25
N MET A 442 -15.52 -9.71 -6.05
CA MET A 442 -14.85 -10.94 -5.58
C MET A 442 -14.08 -10.77 -4.26
N GLY A 443 -14.23 -11.74 -3.35
CA GLY A 443 -13.56 -11.75 -2.05
C GLY A 443 -14.19 -12.72 -1.05
N ALA A 444 -13.38 -13.26 -0.15
CA ALA A 444 -13.81 -14.19 0.90
C ALA A 444 -14.39 -13.48 2.15
N GLN A 445 -14.00 -12.23 2.40
CA GLN A 445 -14.50 -11.48 3.56
C GLN A 445 -15.99 -11.12 3.46
N PRO A 446 -16.51 -10.58 2.35
CA PRO A 446 -17.91 -10.13 2.29
C PRO A 446 -18.96 -11.22 2.63
N PRO A 447 -18.93 -12.45 2.05
CA PRO A 447 -19.86 -13.49 2.46
C PRO A 447 -19.62 -13.98 3.90
N SER A 448 -18.41 -13.82 4.44
CA SER A 448 -18.12 -14.09 5.85
C SER A 448 -18.80 -13.08 6.77
N LEU A 449 -18.81 -11.78 6.42
CA LEU A 449 -19.50 -10.75 7.22
C LEU A 449 -21.00 -11.06 7.37
N ILE A 450 -21.64 -11.56 6.30
CA ILE A 450 -23.05 -11.97 6.33
C ILE A 450 -23.23 -13.26 7.14
N ALA A 451 -22.40 -14.29 6.90
CA ALA A 451 -22.56 -15.60 7.54
C ALA A 451 -22.34 -15.56 9.07
N PHE A 452 -21.41 -14.71 9.51
CA PHE A 452 -21.05 -14.52 10.91
C PHE A 452 -21.83 -13.39 11.60
N ASP A 453 -22.77 -12.73 10.92
CA ASP A 453 -23.53 -11.66 11.55
C ASP A 453 -24.27 -12.17 12.80
N GLY A 454 -24.13 -11.43 13.90
CA GLY A 454 -24.64 -11.82 15.23
C GLY A 454 -23.92 -13.01 15.89
N LYS A 455 -22.78 -13.46 15.37
CA LYS A 455 -22.02 -14.63 15.87
C LYS A 455 -20.54 -14.30 16.15
N VAL A 456 -20.23 -13.02 16.31
CA VAL A 456 -18.87 -12.51 16.59
C VAL A 456 -18.84 -11.89 17.99
N GLN A 457 -17.96 -12.41 18.84
CA GLN A 457 -17.59 -11.77 20.10
C GLN A 457 -16.47 -10.77 19.85
N LEU A 458 -16.64 -9.56 20.37
CA LEU A 458 -15.65 -8.49 20.26
C LEU A 458 -14.45 -8.79 21.16
N ILE A 459 -13.25 -8.65 20.58
CA ILE A 459 -11.96 -8.69 21.26
C ILE A 459 -11.33 -7.29 21.21
N ASP A 460 -10.54 -6.94 22.24
CA ASP A 460 -9.86 -5.65 22.33
C ASP A 460 -8.97 -5.35 21.11
N SER A 461 -8.98 -4.11 20.66
CA SER A 461 -8.22 -3.66 19.48
C SER A 461 -6.72 -3.89 19.57
N SER A 462 -6.13 -3.98 20.77
CA SER A 462 -4.72 -4.28 20.96
C SER A 462 -4.34 -5.66 20.47
N TRP A 463 -5.29 -6.57 20.22
CA TRP A 463 -5.00 -7.91 19.76
C TRP A 463 -4.66 -7.98 18.27
N HIS A 464 -5.23 -7.10 17.44
CA HIS A 464 -5.06 -7.16 15.98
C HIS A 464 -5.03 -5.78 15.33
N LEU A 465 -3.87 -5.39 14.83
CA LEU A 465 -3.68 -4.17 14.04
C LEU A 465 -3.56 -4.51 12.55
N SER A 466 -4.53 -4.08 11.76
CA SER A 466 -4.57 -4.32 10.31
C SER A 466 -4.18 -3.08 9.49
N GLY A 467 -3.94 -3.27 8.20
CA GLY A 467 -3.73 -2.19 7.24
C GLY A 467 -2.28 -1.83 6.95
N LEU A 468 -1.32 -2.58 7.49
CA LEU A 468 0.12 -2.35 7.26
C LEU A 468 0.52 -2.53 5.77
N GLY A 469 -0.29 -3.22 4.97
CA GLY A 469 -0.11 -3.32 3.51
C GLY A 469 -0.63 -2.11 2.73
N ARG A 470 -1.14 -1.07 3.42
CA ARG A 470 -1.69 0.16 2.82
C ARG A 470 -1.06 1.43 3.37
N ARG A 471 -0.86 1.50 4.69
CA ARG A 471 -0.40 2.70 5.41
C ARG A 471 0.54 2.33 6.56
N ILE A 472 1.33 3.29 6.99
CA ILE A 472 2.11 3.21 8.23
C ILE A 472 1.17 3.65 9.36
N PRO A 473 0.90 2.79 10.37
CA PRO A 473 0.10 3.16 11.53
C PRO A 473 0.89 4.05 12.50
N GLU A 474 0.21 4.62 13.49
CA GLU A 474 0.88 5.35 14.57
C GLU A 474 1.84 4.42 15.35
N PRO A 475 3.03 4.90 15.76
CA PRO A 475 4.03 4.07 16.43
C PRO A 475 3.50 3.37 17.69
N GLN A 476 2.69 4.06 18.50
CA GLN A 476 2.12 3.50 19.73
C GLN A 476 1.19 2.31 19.47
N LEU A 477 0.36 2.40 18.43
CA LEU A 477 -0.49 1.29 18.00
C LEU A 477 0.35 0.11 17.51
N LEU A 478 1.42 0.39 16.76
CA LEU A 478 2.32 -0.63 16.23
C LEU A 478 3.05 -1.40 17.33
N GLU A 479 3.54 -0.70 18.36
CA GLU A 479 4.22 -1.31 19.52
C GLU A 479 3.25 -2.03 20.47
N SER A 480 2.00 -1.56 20.55
CA SER A 480 0.99 -2.12 21.45
C SER A 480 0.30 -3.37 20.91
N ALA A 481 0.25 -3.54 19.59
CA ALA A 481 -0.50 -4.62 18.96
C ALA A 481 0.13 -6.01 19.18
N ALA A 482 -0.68 -6.99 19.60
CA ALA A 482 -0.26 -8.38 19.73
C ALA A 482 0.01 -9.04 18.38
N VAL A 483 -0.82 -8.75 17.38
CA VAL A 483 -0.64 -9.20 15.99
C VAL A 483 -0.73 -8.02 15.04
N ILE A 484 0.30 -7.84 14.22
CA ILE A 484 0.32 -6.84 13.15
C ILE A 484 0.09 -7.52 11.82
N HIS A 485 -0.78 -6.93 10.99
CA HIS A 485 -1.27 -7.56 9.78
C HIS A 485 -1.03 -6.68 8.56
N PHE A 486 -0.20 -7.17 7.63
CA PHE A 486 0.14 -6.55 6.36
C PHE A 486 -1.01 -6.66 5.33
N SER A 487 -2.23 -6.40 5.80
CA SER A 487 -3.43 -6.45 4.98
C SER A 487 -3.42 -5.33 3.92
N GLY A 488 -3.77 -5.69 2.69
CA GLY A 488 -3.62 -4.84 1.52
C GLY A 488 -2.60 -5.37 0.52
N PRO A 489 -2.34 -4.62 -0.57
CA PRO A 489 -1.56 -5.10 -1.70
C PRO A 489 -0.04 -5.10 -1.47
N ARG A 490 0.48 -4.28 -0.54
CA ARG A 490 1.92 -4.15 -0.28
C ARG A 490 2.38 -5.22 0.71
N LYS A 491 2.38 -6.47 0.28
CA LYS A 491 2.82 -7.60 1.10
C LYS A 491 4.32 -7.50 1.42
N PRO A 492 4.75 -7.96 2.60
CA PRO A 492 6.12 -7.76 3.05
C PRO A 492 7.15 -8.58 2.27
N TRP A 493 6.74 -9.62 1.54
CA TRP A 493 7.60 -10.40 0.65
C TRP A 493 7.69 -9.86 -0.78
N LEU A 494 7.09 -8.69 -1.07
CA LEU A 494 7.09 -8.07 -2.39
C LEU A 494 7.98 -6.82 -2.42
N GLU A 495 8.51 -6.50 -3.60
CA GLU A 495 9.32 -5.28 -3.82
C GLU A 495 8.54 -3.99 -3.52
N ILE A 496 7.22 -4.03 -3.63
CA ILE A 496 6.33 -2.91 -3.34
C ILE A 496 5.97 -2.77 -1.86
N ALA A 497 6.57 -3.55 -0.95
CA ALA A 497 6.36 -3.45 0.49
C ALA A 497 6.61 -2.03 1.02
N ILE A 498 6.14 -1.74 2.23
CA ILE A 498 6.47 -0.49 2.94
C ILE A 498 7.83 -0.68 3.63
N PRO A 499 8.91 -0.01 3.19
CA PRO A 499 10.26 -0.28 3.71
C PRO A 499 10.38 -0.14 5.23
N GLU A 500 9.68 0.84 5.81
CA GLU A 500 9.68 1.14 7.25
C GLU A 500 9.08 -0.01 8.08
N LEU A 501 8.16 -0.78 7.50
CA LEU A 501 7.50 -1.90 8.19
C LEU A 501 8.20 -3.24 7.94
N LEU A 502 9.15 -3.30 7.00
CA LEU A 502 9.88 -4.54 6.70
C LEU A 502 10.74 -5.02 7.87
N VAL A 503 11.12 -4.15 8.80
CA VAL A 503 11.90 -4.52 9.98
C VAL A 503 11.22 -5.62 10.80
N PHE A 504 9.90 -5.54 10.98
CA PHE A 504 9.12 -6.52 11.73
C PHE A 504 9.09 -7.88 11.01
N TRP A 505 8.97 -7.88 9.68
CA TRP A 505 8.96 -9.10 8.90
C TRP A 505 10.34 -9.76 8.82
N LYS A 506 11.38 -8.96 8.49
CA LYS A 506 12.76 -9.44 8.34
C LYS A 506 13.35 -9.99 9.64
N ALA A 507 12.87 -9.51 10.80
CA ALA A 507 13.27 -10.06 12.12
C ALA A 507 13.00 -11.57 12.26
N HIS A 508 12.05 -12.11 11.48
CA HIS A 508 11.66 -13.52 11.53
C HIS A 508 12.09 -14.32 10.29
N VAL A 509 12.90 -13.72 9.41
CA VAL A 509 13.50 -14.42 8.26
C VAL A 509 14.93 -14.84 8.62
N ASN A 510 15.21 -16.14 8.56
CA ASN A 510 16.56 -16.65 8.78
C ASN A 510 17.44 -16.39 7.54
N HIS A 511 18.08 -15.22 7.47
CA HIS A 511 18.98 -14.84 6.40
C HIS A 511 20.26 -15.68 6.30
N SER A 512 20.58 -16.48 7.33
CA SER A 512 21.69 -17.44 7.28
C SER A 512 21.32 -18.77 6.62
N ASN A 513 20.01 -19.05 6.44
CA ASN A 513 19.54 -20.27 5.79
C ASN A 513 20.01 -20.34 4.33
N GLU A 514 20.48 -21.52 3.91
CA GLU A 514 21.05 -21.74 2.58
C GLU A 514 20.05 -21.45 1.45
N PHE A 515 18.80 -21.91 1.56
CA PHE A 515 17.78 -21.66 0.54
C PHE A 515 17.45 -20.17 0.41
N ILE A 516 17.33 -19.47 1.54
CA ILE A 516 17.07 -18.03 1.59
C ILE A 516 18.20 -17.24 0.91
N ARG A 517 19.46 -17.60 1.19
CA ARG A 517 20.64 -16.98 0.58
C ARG A 517 20.75 -17.28 -0.92
N THR A 518 20.62 -18.54 -1.30
CA THR A 518 20.75 -18.99 -2.70
C THR A 518 19.69 -18.34 -3.59
N CYS A 519 18.46 -18.21 -3.08
CA CYS A 519 17.37 -17.59 -3.83
C CYS A 519 17.28 -16.07 -3.65
N LYS A 520 18.20 -15.44 -2.91
CA LYS A 520 18.21 -13.98 -2.66
C LYS A 520 16.87 -13.46 -2.14
N VAL A 521 16.31 -14.19 -1.19
CA VAL A 521 15.02 -13.84 -0.61
C VAL A 521 15.18 -12.56 0.20
N MET A 522 14.44 -11.52 -0.20
CA MET A 522 14.38 -10.23 0.50
C MET A 522 15.72 -9.44 0.54
N GLU A 523 16.63 -9.72 -0.40
CA GLU A 523 17.90 -8.98 -0.62
C GLU A 523 17.66 -7.61 -1.25
#